data_AF-A0A2A4TBX8-F1
#
_entry.id   AF-A0A2A4TBX8-F1
#
_cell.length_a   1.000
_cell.length_b   1.000
_cell.length_c   1.000
_cell.angle_alpha   90.00
_cell.angle_beta   90.00
_cell.angle_gamma   90.00
#
_symmetry.space_group_name_H-M   'P 1'
#
loop_
_entity.id
_entity.type
_entity.pdbx_description
1 polymer ?
#
loop_
_entity_poly.entity_id
_entity_poly.type
_entity_poly.pdbx_seq_one_letter_code
_entity_poly.pdbx_strand_id
1 'polypeptide(L)'
;MANKKKLVLLDAHAIIHRAYHALPDFSSSKGEPTGALYGLSAMLIKIIQDLKPDYVAACFDLPKPTFRHEVFADYKGGRKKTDPELVVQLKKSREVFAAFNIPIYEAEGFEADDGLGTIVEQLRKEPIDIVIASGDMDTLQLVEEGRVSVYTLKKGITDTIIYDEKGVVERFGFHPDLLIDYKGLRGDPSDNIPGIRGIGEKTATSLIDSFGNLEKIYEASEEALLKEGFKPRIINLLTEGKDEAFFSKMLATIRRDAPITYEIPKDVWRESIKAESILNLFAELEFRTLGDRVKKLLGVEVEYEEEKVEEKIDEEQLRKAEIALWLINSDITNPTRADVMSFVQGGTFKEVKEEIQNK
;
A
#
# COMPACT_ATOMS: atom_id res chain seq x y z
N MET A 1 -18.02 19.03 -17.46
CA MET A 1 -16.74 18.46 -17.94
C MET A 1 -17.00 16.99 -18.23
N ALA A 2 -16.57 16.47 -19.38
CA ALA A 2 -16.73 15.04 -19.66
C ALA A 2 -16.07 14.25 -18.52
N ASN A 3 -16.77 13.23 -18.01
CA ASN A 3 -16.26 12.42 -16.90
C ASN A 3 -15.04 11.64 -17.41
N LYS A 4 -13.83 12.15 -17.12
CA LYS A 4 -12.59 11.49 -17.52
C LYS A 4 -12.55 10.11 -16.87
N LYS A 5 -12.06 9.12 -17.62
CA LYS A 5 -11.83 7.79 -17.08
C LYS A 5 -10.72 7.85 -16.04
N LYS A 6 -10.76 6.95 -15.06
CA LYS A 6 -9.79 6.89 -13.98
C LYS A 6 -8.96 5.62 -14.01
N LEU A 7 -7.64 5.78 -14.06
CA LEU A 7 -6.66 4.71 -13.86
C LEU A 7 -6.08 4.78 -12.45
N VAL A 8 -6.13 3.66 -11.74
CA VAL A 8 -5.41 3.49 -10.48
C VAL A 8 -4.16 2.66 -10.73
N LEU A 9 -2.99 3.22 -10.44
CA LEU A 9 -1.72 2.53 -10.51
C LEU A 9 -1.28 2.14 -9.10
N LEU A 10 -1.01 0.85 -8.88
CA LEU A 10 -0.68 0.30 -7.57
C LEU A 10 0.83 0.09 -7.46
N ASP A 11 1.44 0.71 -6.46
CA ASP A 11 2.78 0.33 -6.00
C ASP A 11 2.66 -0.94 -5.16
N ALA A 12 2.84 -2.09 -5.81
CA ALA A 12 2.53 -3.36 -5.17
C ALA A 12 3.45 -3.63 -3.97
N HIS A 13 4.75 -3.33 -4.09
CA HIS A 13 5.69 -3.59 -3.01
C HIS A 13 5.42 -2.66 -1.82
N ALA A 14 5.20 -1.36 -2.03
CA ALA A 14 4.88 -0.46 -0.93
C ALA A 14 3.58 -0.86 -0.20
N ILE A 15 2.55 -1.28 -0.96
CA ILE A 15 1.27 -1.74 -0.40
C ILE A 15 1.46 -3.03 0.41
N ILE A 16 2.18 -4.02 -0.11
CA ILE A 16 2.38 -5.32 0.56
C ILE A 16 3.26 -5.17 1.81
N HIS A 17 4.35 -4.42 1.75
CA HIS A 17 5.19 -4.13 2.92
C HIS A 17 4.39 -3.43 4.02
N ARG A 18 3.54 -2.47 3.64
CA ARG A 18 2.65 -1.79 4.59
C ARG A 18 1.64 -2.76 5.20
N ALA A 19 1.05 -3.63 4.40
CA ALA A 19 0.11 -4.65 4.86
C ALA A 19 0.77 -5.58 5.89
N TYR A 20 2.00 -6.04 5.61
CA TYR A 20 2.77 -6.90 6.50
C TYR A 20 3.04 -6.26 7.86
N HIS A 21 3.45 -4.99 7.89
CA HIS A 21 3.78 -4.31 9.14
C HIS A 21 2.57 -3.75 9.90
N ALA A 22 1.41 -3.62 9.24
CA ALA A 22 0.19 -3.08 9.85
C ALA A 22 -0.68 -4.14 10.52
N LEU A 23 -0.52 -5.42 10.17
CA LEU A 23 -1.31 -6.54 10.67
C LEU A 23 -0.47 -7.46 11.56
N PRO A 24 -1.09 -8.17 12.51
CA PRO A 24 -0.40 -9.23 13.25
C PRO A 24 -0.11 -10.42 12.35
N ASP A 25 0.80 -11.28 12.80
CA ASP A 25 1.17 -12.51 12.10
C ASP A 25 -0.02 -13.47 12.07
N PHE A 26 -0.61 -13.63 10.88
CA PHE A 26 -1.69 -14.57 10.61
C PHE A 26 -1.15 -15.76 9.83
N SER A 27 -1.58 -16.96 10.22
CA SER A 27 -1.31 -18.19 9.47
C SER A 27 -2.62 -18.91 9.14
N SER A 28 -2.67 -19.52 7.96
CA SER A 28 -3.78 -20.42 7.58
C SER A 28 -3.77 -21.70 8.40
N SER A 29 -4.82 -22.51 8.32
CA SER A 29 -4.88 -23.86 8.91
C SER A 29 -3.73 -24.79 8.49
N LYS A 30 -3.07 -24.51 7.36
CA LYS A 30 -1.89 -25.22 6.84
C LYS A 30 -0.56 -24.69 7.36
N GLY A 31 -0.58 -23.65 8.21
CA GLY A 31 0.61 -22.99 8.74
C GLY A 31 1.26 -21.98 7.80
N GLU A 32 0.67 -21.68 6.64
CA GLU A 32 1.21 -20.68 5.70
C GLU A 32 0.94 -19.26 6.20
N PRO A 33 1.92 -18.34 6.19
CA PRO A 33 1.72 -16.96 6.58
C PRO A 33 0.83 -16.25 5.54
N THR A 34 -0.22 -15.58 6.01
CA THR A 34 -1.25 -14.94 5.15
C THR A 34 -1.54 -13.49 5.52
N GLY A 35 -0.90 -12.94 6.55
CA GLY A 35 -1.21 -11.60 7.05
C GLY A 35 -1.03 -10.47 6.03
N ALA A 36 0.06 -10.47 5.28
CA ALA A 36 0.27 -9.48 4.21
C ALA A 36 -0.73 -9.66 3.06
N LEU A 37 -1.12 -10.90 2.73
CA LEU A 37 -2.12 -11.18 1.70
C LEU A 37 -3.52 -10.70 2.11
N TYR A 38 -3.89 -10.88 3.38
CA TYR A 38 -5.12 -10.35 3.94
C TYR A 38 -5.12 -8.82 3.90
N GLY A 39 -4.02 -8.20 4.33
CA GLY A 39 -3.89 -6.74 4.31
C GLY A 39 -3.90 -6.15 2.91
N LEU A 40 -3.19 -6.76 1.96
CA LEU A 40 -3.24 -6.40 0.53
C LEU A 40 -4.68 -6.46 0.03
N SER A 41 -5.37 -7.58 0.25
CA SER A 41 -6.76 -7.78 -0.18
C SER A 41 -7.70 -6.72 0.42
N ALA A 42 -7.55 -6.43 1.72
CA ALA A 42 -8.33 -5.41 2.39
C ALA A 42 -8.06 -3.99 1.85
N MET A 43 -6.79 -3.68 1.51
CA MET A 43 -6.38 -2.42 0.89
C MET A 43 -6.92 -2.29 -0.54
N LEU A 44 -6.83 -3.34 -1.37
CA LEU A 44 -7.38 -3.35 -2.72
C LEU A 44 -8.88 -3.07 -2.71
N ILE A 45 -9.65 -3.79 -1.89
CA ILE A 45 -11.09 -3.56 -1.72
C ILE A 45 -11.37 -2.10 -1.38
N LYS A 46 -10.61 -1.53 -0.45
CA LYS A 46 -10.78 -0.13 -0.03
C LYS A 46 -10.43 0.86 -1.14
N ILE A 47 -9.29 0.69 -1.81
CA ILE A 47 -8.86 1.52 -2.94
C ILE A 47 -9.92 1.51 -4.03
N ILE A 48 -10.46 0.34 -4.37
CA ILE A 48 -11.52 0.21 -5.38
C ILE A 48 -12.82 0.89 -4.91
N GLN A 49 -13.18 0.76 -3.63
CA GLN A 49 -14.36 1.41 -3.04
C GLN A 49 -14.27 2.94 -3.07
N ASP A 50 -13.12 3.48 -2.65
CA ASP A 50 -12.91 4.91 -2.49
C ASP A 50 -12.70 5.60 -3.85
N LEU A 51 -11.92 4.98 -4.73
CA LEU A 51 -11.52 5.60 -6.00
C LEU A 51 -12.44 5.24 -7.17
N LYS A 52 -13.15 4.10 -7.11
CA LYS A 52 -14.03 3.60 -8.19
C LYS A 52 -13.34 3.65 -9.56
N PRO A 53 -12.21 2.96 -9.75
CA PRO A 53 -11.43 3.02 -10.98
C PRO A 53 -12.20 2.45 -12.19
N ASP A 54 -11.96 3.04 -13.35
CA ASP A 54 -12.27 2.41 -14.64
C ASP A 54 -11.19 1.40 -15.03
N TYR A 55 -9.92 1.67 -14.68
CA TYR A 55 -8.77 0.83 -14.98
C TYR A 55 -7.87 0.69 -13.74
N VAL A 56 -7.24 -0.47 -13.60
CA VAL A 56 -6.29 -0.75 -12.51
C VAL A 56 -5.09 -1.48 -13.09
N ALA A 57 -3.89 -1.11 -12.66
CA ALA A 57 -2.66 -1.85 -12.95
C ALA A 57 -1.73 -1.79 -11.74
N ALA A 58 -0.82 -2.75 -11.63
CA ALA A 58 0.17 -2.80 -10.55
C ALA A 58 1.59 -2.82 -11.11
N CYS A 59 2.52 -2.16 -10.42
CA CYS A 59 3.94 -2.24 -10.70
C CYS A 59 4.65 -3.01 -9.58
N PHE A 60 5.58 -3.88 -9.95
CA PHE A 60 6.33 -4.75 -9.04
C PHE A 60 7.85 -4.55 -9.22
N ASP A 61 8.57 -4.52 -8.11
CA ASP A 61 10.01 -4.72 -8.11
C ASP A 61 10.37 -6.17 -8.44
N LEU A 62 11.51 -6.34 -9.10
CA LEU A 62 12.15 -7.63 -9.28
C LEU A 62 13.28 -7.82 -8.27
N PRO A 63 13.59 -9.06 -7.85
CA PRO A 63 14.68 -9.35 -6.92
C PRO A 63 16.04 -9.31 -7.63
N LYS A 64 16.30 -8.22 -8.37
CA LYS A 64 17.52 -7.97 -9.14
C LYS A 64 18.01 -6.55 -8.84
N PRO A 65 19.32 -6.30 -8.88
CA PRO A 65 19.85 -4.94 -8.78
C PRO A 65 19.23 -4.02 -9.83
N THR A 66 19.05 -2.76 -9.45
CA THR A 66 18.54 -1.71 -10.32
C THR A 66 19.69 -0.82 -10.79
N PHE A 67 19.45 0.07 -11.74
CA PHE A 67 20.47 1.04 -12.18
C PHE A 67 21.04 1.86 -11.01
N ARG A 68 20.25 2.10 -9.95
CA ARG A 68 20.69 2.79 -8.73
C ARG A 68 21.76 1.99 -7.98
N HIS A 69 21.62 0.68 -7.90
CA HIS A 69 22.59 -0.21 -7.26
C HIS A 69 23.89 -0.33 -8.08
N GLU A 70 23.81 -0.22 -9.41
CA GLU A 70 24.98 -0.26 -10.28
C GLU A 70 25.86 0.98 -10.12
N VAL A 71 25.24 2.15 -9.97
CA VAL A 71 25.97 3.43 -9.81
C VAL A 71 26.30 3.76 -8.36
N PHE A 72 25.56 3.19 -7.39
CA PHE A 72 25.77 3.40 -5.96
C PHE A 72 25.55 2.11 -5.16
N ALA A 73 26.64 1.42 -4.82
CA ALA A 73 26.59 0.13 -4.14
C ALA A 73 25.91 0.17 -2.76
N ASP A 74 25.99 1.30 -2.05
CA ASP A 74 25.38 1.48 -0.73
C ASP A 74 23.90 1.91 -0.81
N TYR A 75 23.33 2.06 -2.01
CA TYR A 75 21.91 2.41 -2.18
C TYR A 75 21.01 1.39 -1.47
N LYS A 76 20.08 1.87 -0.64
CA LYS A 76 19.21 1.04 0.23
C LYS A 76 19.97 0.07 1.15
N GLY A 77 21.29 0.19 1.29
CA GLY A 77 22.15 -0.74 2.04
C GLY A 77 21.86 -0.79 3.55
N GLY A 78 21.26 0.27 4.11
CA GLY A 78 20.81 0.32 5.50
C GLY A 78 19.47 -0.38 5.78
N ARG A 79 18.75 -0.82 4.74
CA ARG A 79 17.46 -1.49 4.90
C ARG A 79 17.65 -2.89 5.49
N LYS A 80 16.80 -3.27 6.43
CA LYS A 80 16.78 -4.64 6.98
C LYS A 80 16.46 -5.63 5.85
N LYS A 81 17.10 -6.80 5.89
CA LYS A 81 16.73 -7.91 5.00
C LYS A 81 15.25 -8.22 5.16
N THR A 82 14.56 -8.40 4.04
CA THR A 82 13.16 -8.79 4.00
C THR A 82 12.96 -10.11 4.74
N ASP A 83 11.94 -10.15 5.58
CA ASP A 83 11.55 -11.34 6.34
C ASP A 83 11.25 -12.51 5.38
N PRO A 84 11.77 -13.73 5.60
CA PRO A 84 11.41 -14.90 4.80
C PRO A 84 9.90 -15.11 4.63
N GLU A 85 9.09 -14.84 5.67
CA GLU A 85 7.64 -14.97 5.58
C GLU A 85 7.03 -13.94 4.63
N LEU A 86 7.57 -12.71 4.63
CA LEU A 86 7.18 -11.67 3.69
C LEU A 86 7.61 -12.03 2.26
N VAL A 87 8.77 -12.65 2.05
CA VAL A 87 9.21 -13.10 0.72
C VAL A 87 8.24 -14.14 0.15
N VAL A 88 7.75 -15.08 0.96
CA VAL A 88 6.74 -16.06 0.54
C VAL A 88 5.44 -15.35 0.14
N GLN A 89 4.99 -14.40 0.96
CA GLN A 89 3.77 -13.66 0.70
C GLN A 89 3.88 -12.71 -0.50
N LEU A 90 5.04 -12.10 -0.76
CA LEU A 90 5.30 -11.30 -1.96
C LEU A 90 5.11 -12.13 -3.23
N LYS A 91 5.59 -13.38 -3.25
CA LYS A 91 5.37 -14.29 -4.38
C LYS A 91 3.89 -14.65 -4.54
N LYS A 92 3.23 -15.06 -3.44
CA LYS A 92 1.82 -15.45 -3.44
C LYS A 92 0.88 -14.27 -3.74
N SER A 93 1.30 -13.03 -3.47
CA SER A 93 0.51 -11.83 -3.75
C SER A 93 0.10 -11.69 -5.22
N ARG A 94 0.88 -12.26 -6.15
CA ARG A 94 0.55 -12.28 -7.58
C ARG A 94 -0.77 -12.99 -7.86
N GLU A 95 -1.10 -14.02 -7.07
CA GLU A 95 -2.39 -14.71 -7.15
C GLU A 95 -3.53 -13.78 -6.74
N VAL A 96 -3.31 -12.89 -5.77
CA VAL A 96 -4.30 -11.87 -5.37
C VAL A 96 -4.53 -10.89 -6.53
N PHE A 97 -3.47 -10.33 -7.12
CA PHE A 97 -3.63 -9.43 -8.28
C PHE A 97 -4.31 -10.13 -9.46
N ALA A 98 -3.95 -11.37 -9.76
CA ALA A 98 -4.59 -12.16 -10.80
C ALA A 98 -6.08 -12.41 -10.52
N ALA A 99 -6.45 -12.76 -9.28
CA ALA A 99 -7.84 -12.95 -8.88
C ALA A 99 -8.66 -11.66 -8.98
N PHE A 100 -8.04 -10.51 -8.69
CA PHE A 100 -8.62 -9.19 -8.90
C PHE A 100 -8.57 -8.70 -10.36
N ASN A 101 -8.08 -9.53 -11.30
CA ASN A 101 -7.89 -9.17 -12.71
C ASN A 101 -7.08 -7.87 -12.90
N ILE A 102 -6.02 -7.70 -12.12
CA ILE A 102 -5.11 -6.56 -12.17
C ILE A 102 -3.82 -6.99 -12.87
N PRO A 103 -3.49 -6.42 -14.06
CA PRO A 103 -2.23 -6.69 -14.73
C PRO A 103 -1.04 -6.16 -13.92
N ILE A 104 0.05 -6.94 -13.93
CA ILE A 104 1.33 -6.60 -13.29
C ILE A 104 2.32 -6.18 -14.35
N TYR A 105 3.02 -5.08 -14.09
CA TYR A 105 4.14 -4.57 -14.88
C TYR A 105 5.41 -4.63 -14.03
N GLU A 106 6.49 -5.12 -14.63
CA GLU A 106 7.79 -5.26 -13.98
C GLU A 106 8.89 -5.14 -15.04
N ALA A 107 10.04 -4.60 -14.65
CA ALA A 107 11.18 -4.43 -15.54
C ALA A 107 12.50 -4.68 -14.82
N GLU A 108 13.37 -5.48 -15.42
CA GLU A 108 14.70 -5.72 -14.86
C GLU A 108 15.53 -4.43 -14.91
N GLY A 109 16.26 -4.15 -13.83
CA GLY A 109 17.06 -2.93 -13.71
C GLY A 109 16.28 -1.70 -13.24
N PHE A 110 14.96 -1.81 -13.06
CA PHE A 110 14.07 -0.73 -12.63
C PHE A 110 13.28 -1.11 -11.38
N GLU A 111 12.84 -0.10 -10.64
CA GLU A 111 11.97 -0.26 -9.49
C GLU A 111 10.49 -0.11 -9.87
N ALA A 112 9.59 -0.49 -8.98
CA ALA A 112 8.14 -0.39 -9.20
C ALA A 112 7.73 1.06 -9.50
N ASP A 113 8.31 2.03 -8.80
CA ASP A 113 8.06 3.45 -8.97
C ASP A 113 8.48 3.98 -10.35
N ASP A 114 9.58 3.49 -10.91
CA ASP A 114 10.00 3.76 -12.29
C ASP A 114 8.97 3.20 -13.29
N GLY A 115 8.38 2.03 -12.99
CA GLY A 115 7.25 1.48 -13.74
C GLY A 115 6.03 2.41 -13.70
N LEU A 116 5.67 2.92 -12.52
CA LEU A 116 4.56 3.87 -12.34
C LEU A 116 4.83 5.15 -13.16
N GLY A 117 6.01 5.74 -13.02
CA GLY A 117 6.42 6.94 -13.75
C GLY A 117 6.41 6.76 -15.27
N THR A 118 6.81 5.57 -15.74
CA THR A 118 6.78 5.21 -17.16
C THR A 118 5.36 5.15 -17.70
N ILE A 119 4.41 4.51 -16.97
CA ILE A 119 3.00 4.45 -17.40
C ILE A 119 2.38 5.85 -17.40
N VAL A 120 2.67 6.68 -16.39
CA VAL A 120 2.23 8.08 -16.34
C VAL A 120 2.68 8.83 -17.60
N GLU A 121 3.96 8.70 -17.99
CA GLU A 121 4.50 9.37 -19.18
C GLU A 121 3.88 8.83 -20.47
N GLN A 122 3.71 7.52 -20.61
CA GLN A 122 3.09 6.91 -21.80
C GLN A 122 1.67 7.43 -22.04
N LEU A 123 0.94 7.74 -20.95
CA LEU A 123 -0.42 8.26 -21.01
C LEU A 123 -0.49 9.79 -21.03
N ARG A 124 0.62 10.52 -21.16
CA ARG A 124 0.67 11.99 -21.03
C ARG A 124 -0.33 12.75 -21.91
N LYS A 125 -0.65 12.22 -23.10
CA LYS A 125 -1.58 12.84 -24.06
C LYS A 125 -3.02 12.31 -23.94
N GLU A 126 -3.25 11.31 -23.11
CA GLU A 126 -4.55 10.69 -22.96
C GLU A 126 -5.43 11.46 -21.95
N PRO A 127 -6.74 11.61 -22.21
CA PRO A 127 -7.68 12.31 -21.34
C PRO A 127 -8.13 11.44 -20.16
N ILE A 128 -7.16 10.92 -19.40
CA ILE A 128 -7.35 10.01 -18.27
C ILE A 128 -6.82 10.64 -16.98
N ASP A 129 -7.55 10.48 -15.88
CA ASP A 129 -7.07 10.85 -14.55
C ASP A 129 -6.35 9.65 -13.93
N ILE A 130 -5.16 9.88 -13.38
CA ILE A 130 -4.31 8.85 -12.81
C ILE A 130 -4.21 9.06 -11.30
N VAL A 131 -4.44 7.99 -10.54
CA VAL A 131 -4.21 7.95 -9.10
C VAL A 131 -3.19 6.88 -8.79
N ILE A 132 -2.04 7.28 -8.26
CA ILE A 132 -1.00 6.35 -7.83
C ILE A 132 -1.27 5.99 -6.38
N ALA A 133 -1.57 4.72 -6.10
CA ALA A 133 -1.70 4.22 -4.74
C ALA A 133 -0.33 3.74 -4.25
N SER A 134 0.34 4.54 -3.44
CA SER A 134 1.63 4.19 -2.82
C SER A 134 1.75 4.72 -1.40
N GLY A 135 2.55 3.99 -0.61
CA GLY A 135 3.03 4.44 0.68
C GLY A 135 4.31 5.26 0.61
N ASP A 136 4.98 5.23 -0.53
CA ASP A 136 6.26 5.91 -0.78
C ASP A 136 6.03 7.37 -1.19
N MET A 137 6.70 8.28 -0.50
CA MET A 137 6.58 9.72 -0.74
C MET A 137 7.33 10.14 -2.01
N ASP A 138 8.15 9.27 -2.58
CA ASP A 138 8.93 9.56 -3.78
C ASP A 138 8.03 9.68 -5.00
N THR A 139 6.92 8.93 -5.00
CA THR A 139 5.88 9.02 -6.02
C THR A 139 5.22 10.40 -6.09
N LEU A 140 5.37 11.24 -5.06
CA LEU A 140 4.86 12.61 -5.10
C LEU A 140 5.51 13.46 -6.19
N GLN A 141 6.72 13.11 -6.66
CA GLN A 141 7.35 13.79 -7.80
C GLN A 141 6.60 13.58 -9.13
N LEU A 142 5.65 12.64 -9.18
CA LEU A 142 4.82 12.36 -10.36
C LEU A 142 3.47 13.11 -10.34
N VAL A 143 3.17 13.86 -9.27
CA VAL A 143 1.92 14.61 -9.15
C VAL A 143 1.87 15.71 -10.23
N GLU A 144 0.72 15.83 -10.90
CA GLU A 144 0.45 16.80 -11.96
C GLU A 144 -0.97 17.36 -11.76
N GLU A 145 -1.12 18.67 -11.59
CA GLU A 145 -2.41 19.31 -11.31
C GLU A 145 -3.49 18.91 -12.32
N GLY A 146 -4.63 18.46 -11.79
CA GLY A 146 -5.79 18.07 -12.60
C GLY A 146 -5.61 16.79 -13.43
N ARG A 147 -4.54 16.01 -13.20
CA ARG A 147 -4.27 14.78 -13.94
C ARG A 147 -3.71 13.63 -13.08
N VAL A 148 -2.67 13.86 -12.28
CA VAL A 148 -2.00 12.81 -11.50
C VAL A 148 -2.02 13.18 -10.02
N SER A 149 -2.50 12.26 -9.18
CA SER A 149 -2.50 12.40 -7.73
C SER A 149 -2.00 11.14 -7.05
N VAL A 150 -1.53 11.24 -5.81
CA VAL A 150 -1.06 10.09 -5.03
C VAL A 150 -2.02 9.81 -3.89
N TYR A 151 -2.55 8.60 -3.86
CA TYR A 151 -3.37 8.07 -2.77
C TYR A 151 -2.47 7.30 -1.79
N THR A 152 -2.38 7.78 -0.56
CA THR A 152 -1.56 7.18 0.49
C THR A 152 -2.40 6.78 1.69
N LEU A 153 -2.09 5.63 2.26
CA LEU A 153 -2.60 5.21 3.57
C LEU A 153 -1.77 5.91 4.65
N LYS A 154 -2.37 6.67 5.56
CA LYS A 154 -1.64 7.38 6.63
C LYS A 154 -1.25 6.45 7.77
N LYS A 155 -2.25 5.85 8.43
CA LYS A 155 -2.05 4.96 9.57
C LYS A 155 -2.91 3.70 9.42
N GLY A 156 -2.26 2.54 9.53
CA GLY A 156 -2.92 1.25 9.30
C GLY A 156 -3.49 1.13 7.89
N ILE A 157 -4.71 0.61 7.79
CA ILE A 157 -5.37 0.25 6.53
C ILE A 157 -6.55 1.19 6.19
N THR A 158 -7.03 1.99 7.15
CA THR A 158 -8.31 2.71 7.03
C THR A 158 -8.17 4.21 6.80
N ASP A 159 -7.13 4.84 7.37
CA ASP A 159 -6.90 6.29 7.25
C ASP A 159 -6.16 6.61 5.95
N THR A 160 -6.73 7.48 5.12
CA THR A 160 -6.28 7.75 3.75
C THR A 160 -6.12 9.24 3.51
N ILE A 161 -5.14 9.59 2.69
CA ILE A 161 -4.94 10.94 2.19
C ILE A 161 -4.67 10.88 0.69
N ILE A 162 -5.16 11.88 -0.03
CA ILE A 162 -4.80 12.12 -1.42
C ILE A 162 -3.91 13.35 -1.45
N TYR A 163 -2.75 13.23 -2.10
CA TYR A 163 -1.87 14.33 -2.43
C TYR A 163 -2.08 14.71 -3.90
N ASP A 164 -2.70 15.86 -4.10
CA ASP A 164 -2.60 16.65 -5.33
C ASP A 164 -1.45 17.66 -5.19
N GLU A 165 -1.28 18.55 -6.17
CA GLU A 165 -0.21 19.55 -6.17
C GLU A 165 -0.26 20.42 -4.90
N LYS A 166 -1.47 20.85 -4.52
CA LYS A 166 -1.70 21.63 -3.30
C LYS A 166 -1.27 20.88 -2.05
N GLY A 167 -1.64 19.61 -1.93
CA GLY A 167 -1.23 18.78 -0.80
C GLY A 167 0.29 18.60 -0.72
N VAL A 168 1.00 18.57 -1.84
CA VAL A 168 2.47 18.53 -1.87
C VAL A 168 3.05 19.87 -1.43
N VAL A 169 2.54 20.99 -1.97
CA VAL A 169 2.98 22.35 -1.60
C VAL A 169 2.73 22.63 -0.11
N GLU A 170 1.57 22.27 0.42
CA GLU A 170 1.25 22.41 1.86
C GLU A 170 2.22 21.61 2.75
N ARG A 171 2.67 20.45 2.26
CA ARG A 171 3.56 19.56 3.02
C ARG A 171 5.03 19.98 2.98
N PHE A 172 5.53 20.37 1.80
CA PHE A 172 6.96 20.60 1.58
C PHE A 172 7.33 22.07 1.37
N GLY A 173 6.35 22.92 1.06
CA GLY A 173 6.54 24.34 0.75
C GLY A 173 6.87 24.64 -0.72
N PHE A 174 6.97 23.62 -1.57
CA PHE A 174 7.33 23.76 -2.98
C PHE A 174 6.59 22.75 -3.85
N HIS A 175 6.63 22.98 -5.16
CA HIS A 175 5.92 22.19 -6.16
C HIS A 175 6.52 20.77 -6.33
N PRO A 176 5.72 19.73 -6.67
CA PRO A 176 6.16 18.34 -6.86
C PRO A 176 7.45 18.10 -7.65
N ASP A 177 7.67 18.88 -8.72
CA ASP A 177 8.83 18.78 -9.60
C ASP A 177 10.16 19.08 -8.89
N LEU A 178 10.14 19.86 -7.80
CA LEU A 178 11.31 20.23 -7.01
C LEU A 178 11.66 19.19 -5.92
N LEU A 179 10.87 18.13 -5.77
CA LEU A 179 11.10 17.11 -4.74
C LEU A 179 12.44 16.37 -4.95
N ILE A 180 12.82 16.13 -6.20
CA ILE A 180 14.10 15.48 -6.55
C ILE A 180 15.28 16.41 -6.29
N ASP A 181 15.14 17.71 -6.54
CA ASP A 181 16.16 18.73 -6.26
C ASP A 181 16.37 18.88 -4.76
N TYR A 182 15.27 18.92 -4.01
CA TYR A 182 15.28 18.91 -2.57
C TYR A 182 16.03 17.70 -2.03
N LYS A 183 15.71 16.48 -2.49
CA LYS A 183 16.46 15.27 -2.12
C LYS A 183 17.92 15.29 -2.57
N GLY A 184 18.22 15.91 -3.72
CA GLY A 184 19.59 16.16 -4.16
C GLY A 184 20.40 16.94 -3.12
N LEU A 185 19.81 17.98 -2.53
CA LEU A 185 20.46 18.82 -1.53
C LEU A 185 20.61 18.14 -0.16
N ARG A 186 19.52 17.60 0.39
CA ARG A 186 19.51 17.08 1.78
C ARG A 186 19.78 15.58 1.92
N GLY A 187 19.77 14.85 0.82
CA GLY A 187 19.80 13.40 0.81
C GLY A 187 18.51 12.76 1.31
N ASP A 188 18.52 11.43 1.33
CA ASP A 188 17.45 10.61 1.87
C ASP A 188 18.04 9.46 2.71
N PRO A 189 18.03 9.60 4.05
CA PRO A 189 18.53 8.56 4.94
C PRO A 189 17.81 7.21 4.81
N SER A 190 16.54 7.19 4.37
CA SER A 190 15.76 5.94 4.27
C SER A 190 16.24 5.04 3.12
N ASP A 191 16.77 5.67 2.07
CA ASP A 191 17.37 5.04 0.89
C ASP A 191 18.88 5.12 0.85
N ASN A 192 19.47 5.64 1.92
CA ASN A 192 20.90 5.91 2.04
C ASN A 192 21.43 6.88 0.94
N ILE A 193 20.58 7.76 0.41
CA ILE A 193 20.98 8.81 -0.53
C ILE A 193 21.74 9.90 0.25
N PRO A 194 22.97 10.26 -0.13
CA PRO A 194 23.86 11.05 0.73
C PRO A 194 23.48 12.53 0.84
N GLY A 195 23.12 13.18 -0.28
CA GLY A 195 22.99 14.64 -0.36
C GLY A 195 24.28 15.39 -0.06
N ILE A 196 24.17 16.70 0.22
CA ILE A 196 25.30 17.52 0.66
C ILE A 196 25.42 17.47 2.17
N ARG A 197 26.54 16.96 2.67
CA ARG A 197 26.82 16.92 4.10
C ARG A 197 26.78 18.32 4.72
N GLY A 198 25.84 18.52 5.64
CA GLY A 198 25.66 19.78 6.36
C GLY A 198 24.57 20.70 5.78
N ILE A 199 23.93 20.29 4.68
CA ILE A 199 22.68 20.86 4.19
C ILE A 199 21.54 19.93 4.62
N GLY A 200 20.70 20.40 5.54
CA GLY A 200 19.52 19.67 6.00
C GLY A 200 18.23 20.28 5.46
N GLU A 201 17.10 19.74 5.92
CA GLU A 201 15.72 20.15 5.55
C GLU A 201 15.55 21.64 5.34
N LYS A 202 15.81 22.44 6.39
CA LYS A 202 15.53 23.88 6.40
C LYS A 202 16.35 24.63 5.35
N THR A 203 17.62 24.27 5.20
CA THR A 203 18.50 24.92 4.22
C THR A 203 18.10 24.51 2.81
N ALA A 204 17.80 23.22 2.58
CA ALA A 204 17.35 22.74 1.29
C ALA A 204 16.04 23.41 0.87
N THR A 205 15.02 23.42 1.73
CA THR A 205 13.74 24.10 1.45
C THR A 205 13.95 25.58 1.15
N SER A 206 14.78 26.28 1.94
CA SER A 206 15.05 27.71 1.70
C SER A 206 15.74 27.97 0.36
N LEU A 207 16.67 27.10 -0.05
CA LEU A 207 17.34 27.21 -1.36
C LEU A 207 16.35 26.97 -2.50
N ILE A 208 15.51 25.95 -2.37
CA ILE A 208 14.47 25.63 -3.36
C ILE A 208 13.46 26.77 -3.49
N ASP A 209 12.99 27.32 -2.36
CA ASP A 209 12.05 28.45 -2.35
C ASP A 209 12.64 29.70 -3.00
N SER A 210 13.94 29.97 -2.78
CA SER A 210 14.60 31.17 -3.29
C SER A 210 14.99 31.07 -4.78
N PHE A 211 15.45 29.90 -5.23
CA PHE A 211 16.09 29.75 -6.55
C PHE A 211 15.42 28.71 -7.45
N GLY A 212 14.54 27.86 -6.92
CA GLY A 212 13.92 26.76 -7.65
C GLY A 212 14.79 25.51 -7.67
N ASN A 213 15.04 24.95 -8.85
CA ASN A 213 15.74 23.68 -9.00
C ASN A 213 17.26 23.78 -8.79
N LEU A 214 17.91 22.62 -8.73
CA LEU A 214 19.34 22.50 -8.47
C LEU A 214 20.16 23.23 -9.54
N GLU A 215 19.75 23.15 -10.80
CA GLU A 215 20.42 23.86 -11.90
C GLU A 215 20.44 25.38 -11.66
N LYS A 216 19.30 25.99 -11.31
CA LYS A 216 19.21 27.42 -11.01
C LYS A 216 19.98 27.82 -9.76
N ILE A 217 20.01 26.96 -8.74
CA ILE A 217 20.82 27.19 -7.53
C ILE A 217 22.30 27.30 -7.89
N TYR A 218 22.80 26.45 -8.79
CA TYR A 218 24.20 26.46 -9.22
C TYR A 218 24.52 27.50 -10.30
N GLU A 219 23.52 28.06 -10.97
CA GLU A 219 23.66 29.23 -11.85
C GLU A 219 23.68 30.56 -11.06
N ALA A 220 23.16 30.57 -9.83
CA ALA A 220 23.13 31.76 -8.99
C ALA A 220 24.55 32.22 -8.60
N SER A 221 24.80 33.53 -8.65
CA SER A 221 26.07 34.08 -8.19
C SER A 221 26.18 34.03 -6.66
N GLU A 222 27.41 34.00 -6.15
CA GLU A 222 27.67 34.10 -4.70
C GLU A 222 27.00 35.34 -4.08
N GLU A 223 27.00 36.47 -4.80
CA GLU A 223 26.34 37.71 -4.39
C GLU A 223 24.83 37.55 -4.24
N ALA A 224 24.17 36.81 -5.15
CA ALA A 224 22.75 36.53 -5.07
C ALA A 224 22.42 35.63 -3.85
N LEU A 225 23.23 34.59 -3.61
CA LEU A 225 23.09 33.71 -2.45
C LEU A 225 23.27 34.48 -1.13
N LEU A 226 24.26 35.37 -1.05
CA LEU A 226 24.48 36.22 0.13
C LEU A 226 23.29 37.17 0.36
N LYS A 227 22.71 37.71 -0.71
CA LYS A 227 21.56 38.63 -0.64
C LYS A 227 20.29 37.95 -0.12
N GLU A 228 20.05 36.69 -0.50
CA GLU A 228 18.97 35.85 0.04
C GLU A 228 19.26 35.35 1.48
N GLY A 229 20.40 35.73 2.07
CA GLY A 229 20.73 35.47 3.46
C GLY A 229 21.48 34.16 3.72
N PHE A 230 21.97 33.48 2.67
CA PHE A 230 22.80 32.29 2.84
C PHE A 230 24.20 32.68 3.31
N LYS A 231 24.67 32.06 4.40
CA LYS A 231 26.00 32.33 4.95
C LYS A 231 27.10 31.80 4.02
N PRO A 232 28.30 32.40 4.01
CA PRO A 232 29.44 31.92 3.21
C PRO A 232 29.74 30.41 3.39
N ARG A 233 29.54 29.89 4.61
CA ARG A 233 29.68 28.44 4.88
C ARG A 233 28.74 27.58 4.01
N ILE A 234 27.49 27.99 3.83
CA ILE A 234 26.52 27.24 3.02
C ILE A 234 26.90 27.32 1.55
N ILE A 235 27.34 28.49 1.08
CA ILE A 235 27.81 28.67 -0.30
C ILE A 235 29.00 27.76 -0.58
N ASN A 236 29.99 27.70 0.33
CA ASN A 236 31.11 26.77 0.20
C ASN A 236 30.66 25.30 0.16
N LEU A 237 29.71 24.90 1.02
CA LEU A 237 29.15 23.54 0.98
C LEU A 237 28.44 23.23 -0.34
N LEU A 238 27.73 24.20 -0.92
CA LEU A 238 27.11 24.03 -2.24
C LEU A 238 28.18 23.84 -3.32
N THR A 239 29.19 24.72 -3.35
CA THR A 239 30.28 24.67 -4.33
C THR A 239 31.05 23.35 -4.26
N GLU A 240 31.41 22.91 -3.07
CA GLU A 240 32.14 21.65 -2.85
C GLU A 240 31.24 20.43 -3.09
N GLY A 241 29.96 20.52 -2.73
CA GLY A 241 28.99 19.40 -2.78
C GLY A 241 28.20 19.28 -4.09
N LYS A 242 28.61 19.97 -5.15
CA LYS A 242 27.86 20.03 -6.42
C LYS A 242 27.65 18.65 -7.01
N ASP A 243 28.71 17.88 -7.14
CA ASP A 243 28.66 16.57 -7.77
C ASP A 243 27.81 15.60 -6.92
N GLU A 244 27.94 15.63 -5.59
CA GLU A 244 27.09 14.83 -4.70
C GLU A 244 25.61 15.20 -4.78
N ALA A 245 25.28 16.48 -4.98
CA ALA A 245 23.89 16.91 -5.08
C ALA A 245 23.23 16.41 -6.36
N PHE A 246 23.91 16.55 -7.50
CA PHE A 246 23.41 16.04 -8.78
C PHE A 246 23.36 14.51 -8.79
N PHE A 247 24.34 13.84 -8.19
CA PHE A 247 24.33 12.38 -8.03
C PHE A 247 23.15 11.93 -7.15
N SER A 248 22.90 12.62 -6.04
CA SER A 248 21.77 12.33 -5.15
C SER A 248 20.43 12.60 -5.83
N LYS A 249 20.31 13.67 -6.61
CA LYS A 249 19.14 13.97 -7.45
C LYS A 249 18.89 12.85 -8.45
N MET A 250 19.93 12.36 -9.13
CA MET A 250 19.83 11.24 -10.07
C MET A 250 19.31 9.97 -9.37
N LEU A 251 19.83 9.63 -8.19
CA LEU A 251 19.36 8.47 -7.42
C LEU A 251 17.89 8.63 -6.99
N ALA A 252 17.47 9.82 -6.59
CA ALA A 252 16.10 10.10 -6.15
C ALA A 252 15.07 10.24 -7.29
N THR A 253 15.53 10.37 -8.54
CA THR A 253 14.65 10.60 -9.68
C THR A 253 14.00 9.29 -10.11
N ILE A 254 12.67 9.27 -10.16
CA ILE A 254 11.89 8.20 -10.78
C ILE A 254 12.07 8.28 -12.29
N ARG A 255 12.59 7.20 -12.87
CA ARG A 255 12.74 7.07 -14.32
C ARG A 255 11.39 6.83 -14.98
N ARG A 256 11.25 7.31 -16.21
CA ARG A 256 10.01 7.22 -17.01
C ARG A 256 10.20 6.44 -18.32
N ASP A 257 11.26 5.64 -18.38
CA ASP A 257 11.73 4.93 -19.56
C ASP A 257 12.03 3.45 -19.26
N ALA A 258 11.32 2.87 -18.29
CA ALA A 258 11.35 1.43 -18.07
C ALA A 258 10.85 0.70 -19.33
N PRO A 259 11.42 -0.46 -19.69
CA PRO A 259 11.07 -1.22 -20.90
C PRO A 259 9.73 -1.98 -20.74
N ILE A 260 8.67 -1.26 -20.42
CA ILE A 260 7.29 -1.73 -20.31
C ILE A 260 6.40 -0.97 -21.31
N THR A 261 5.28 -1.55 -21.70
CA THR A 261 4.29 -0.88 -22.55
C THR A 261 2.92 -1.07 -21.95
N TYR A 262 2.29 0.04 -21.60
CA TYR A 262 0.92 0.08 -21.10
C TYR A 262 -0.02 0.55 -22.20
N GLU A 263 -1.06 -0.24 -22.44
CA GLU A 263 -2.15 0.12 -23.33
C GLU A 263 -3.44 0.15 -22.52
N ILE A 264 -4.25 1.21 -22.69
CA ILE A 264 -5.55 1.31 -22.03
C ILE A 264 -6.43 0.15 -22.54
N PRO A 265 -6.92 -0.74 -21.66
CA PRO A 265 -7.80 -1.82 -22.07
C PRO A 265 -9.10 -1.30 -22.71
N LYS A 266 -9.66 -2.09 -23.65
CA LYS A 266 -10.93 -1.76 -24.31
C LYS A 266 -12.09 -1.74 -23.32
N ASP A 267 -12.18 -2.78 -22.50
CA ASP A 267 -13.22 -2.93 -21.47
C ASP A 267 -12.73 -2.34 -20.15
N VAL A 268 -13.65 -1.78 -19.35
CA VAL A 268 -13.28 -1.29 -18.02
C VAL A 268 -13.03 -2.46 -17.06
N TRP A 269 -12.20 -2.24 -16.05
CA TRP A 269 -11.83 -3.24 -15.04
C TRP A 269 -13.08 -3.92 -14.43
N ARG A 270 -14.13 -3.15 -14.13
CA ARG A 270 -15.36 -3.67 -13.52
C ARG A 270 -16.12 -4.67 -14.40
N GLU A 271 -15.96 -4.60 -15.72
CA GLU A 271 -16.61 -5.53 -16.68
C GLU A 271 -15.79 -6.81 -16.87
N SER A 272 -14.49 -6.77 -16.58
CA SER A 272 -13.58 -7.91 -16.76
C SER A 272 -13.39 -8.75 -15.50
N ILE A 273 -13.68 -8.20 -14.32
CA ILE A 273 -13.53 -8.90 -13.05
C ILE A 273 -14.63 -9.93 -12.79
N LYS A 274 -14.25 -11.11 -12.30
CA LYS A 274 -15.15 -12.18 -11.87
C LYS A 274 -15.09 -12.33 -10.35
N ALA A 275 -16.23 -12.14 -9.68
CA ALA A 275 -16.31 -12.29 -8.22
C ALA A 275 -15.89 -13.68 -7.75
N GLU A 276 -16.24 -14.72 -8.51
CA GLU A 276 -15.88 -16.12 -8.25
C GLU A 276 -14.37 -16.32 -8.10
N SER A 277 -13.56 -15.68 -8.95
CA SER A 277 -12.09 -15.78 -8.88
C SER A 277 -11.54 -15.26 -7.55
N ILE A 278 -12.07 -14.15 -7.06
CA ILE A 278 -11.68 -13.59 -5.76
C ILE A 278 -12.18 -14.46 -4.61
N LEU A 279 -13.44 -14.92 -4.67
CA LEU A 279 -14.06 -15.73 -3.62
C LEU A 279 -13.39 -17.09 -3.46
N ASN A 280 -13.00 -17.74 -4.56
CA ASN A 280 -12.28 -19.01 -4.51
C ASN A 280 -10.91 -18.84 -3.86
N LEU A 281 -10.16 -17.80 -4.23
CA LEU A 281 -8.88 -17.49 -3.59
C LEU A 281 -9.06 -17.18 -2.10
N PHE A 282 -10.08 -16.40 -1.74
CA PHE A 282 -10.35 -16.07 -0.33
C PHE A 282 -10.80 -17.29 0.48
N ALA A 283 -11.49 -18.26 -0.13
CA ALA A 283 -11.81 -19.51 0.53
C ALA A 283 -10.53 -20.31 0.81
N GLU A 284 -9.61 -20.40 -0.16
CA GLU A 284 -8.31 -21.07 0.02
C GLU A 284 -7.45 -20.41 1.10
N LEU A 285 -7.45 -19.08 1.14
CA LEU A 285 -6.71 -18.29 2.13
C LEU A 285 -7.48 -18.10 3.46
N GLU A 286 -8.69 -18.66 3.58
CA GLU A 286 -9.56 -18.59 4.76
C GLU A 286 -10.02 -17.17 5.15
N PHE A 287 -10.08 -16.25 4.19
CA PHE A 287 -10.45 -14.83 4.36
C PHE A 287 -11.96 -14.58 4.36
N ARG A 288 -12.69 -15.26 5.26
CA ARG A 288 -14.17 -15.25 5.28
C ARG A 288 -14.78 -13.84 5.29
N THR A 289 -14.28 -12.95 6.14
CA THR A 289 -14.78 -11.56 6.28
C THR A 289 -14.55 -10.70 5.04
N LEU A 290 -13.49 -10.95 4.27
CA LEU A 290 -13.21 -10.22 3.04
C LEU A 290 -14.10 -10.70 1.89
N GLY A 291 -14.51 -11.97 1.90
CA GLY A 291 -15.46 -12.52 0.93
C GLY A 291 -16.77 -11.73 0.89
N ASP A 292 -17.34 -11.44 2.06
CA ASP A 292 -18.59 -10.66 2.17
C ASP A 292 -18.42 -9.21 1.67
N ARG A 293 -17.26 -8.61 1.95
CA ARG A 293 -16.93 -7.26 1.45
C ARG A 293 -16.84 -7.23 -0.07
N VAL A 294 -16.27 -8.26 -0.70
CA VAL A 294 -16.16 -8.37 -2.17
C VAL A 294 -17.51 -8.61 -2.82
N LYS A 295 -18.35 -9.49 -2.25
CA LYS A 295 -19.73 -9.71 -2.71
C LYS A 295 -20.49 -8.39 -2.76
N LYS A 296 -20.43 -7.60 -1.69
CA LYS A 296 -21.02 -6.26 -1.63
C LYS A 296 -20.40 -5.27 -2.63
N LEU A 297 -19.08 -5.29 -2.80
CA LEU A 297 -18.37 -4.41 -3.73
C LEU A 297 -18.78 -4.64 -5.20
N LEU A 298 -18.89 -5.90 -5.57
CA LEU A 298 -19.20 -6.32 -6.94
C LEU A 298 -20.71 -6.43 -7.20
N GLY A 299 -21.55 -6.35 -6.17
CA GLY A 299 -23.00 -6.43 -6.30
C GLY A 299 -23.49 -7.85 -6.59
N VAL A 300 -22.79 -8.86 -6.09
CA VAL A 300 -23.22 -10.25 -6.15
C VAL A 300 -24.23 -10.47 -5.04
N GLU A 301 -25.47 -10.81 -5.39
CA GLU A 301 -26.47 -11.23 -4.42
C GLU A 301 -25.98 -12.49 -3.69
N VAL A 302 -25.95 -12.40 -2.37
CA VAL A 302 -25.61 -13.52 -1.51
C VAL A 302 -26.93 -14.18 -1.15
N GLU A 303 -27.29 -15.25 -1.85
CA GLU A 303 -28.12 -16.26 -1.22
C GLU A 303 -27.25 -16.87 -0.11
N TYR A 304 -27.48 -16.41 1.11
CA TYR A 304 -27.00 -17.14 2.27
C TYR A 304 -27.79 -18.45 2.29
N GLU A 305 -27.26 -19.51 1.69
CA GLU A 305 -27.41 -20.82 2.30
C GLU A 305 -26.61 -20.76 3.61
N GLU A 306 -27.22 -20.12 4.62
CA GLU A 306 -26.94 -20.53 5.98
C GLU A 306 -27.29 -22.02 6.01
N GLU A 307 -26.30 -22.90 5.86
CA GLU A 307 -26.29 -24.12 6.64
C GLU A 307 -26.19 -23.71 8.12
N LYS A 308 -27.25 -23.07 8.63
CA LYS A 308 -27.67 -23.33 10.00
C LYS A 308 -28.01 -24.81 9.97
N VAL A 309 -27.02 -25.64 10.30
CA VAL A 309 -27.32 -26.86 11.04
C VAL A 309 -27.94 -26.35 12.35
N GLU A 310 -29.23 -26.03 12.33
CA GLU A 310 -30.04 -26.12 13.52
C GLU A 310 -29.95 -27.59 13.91
N GLU A 311 -28.96 -27.93 14.74
CA GLU A 311 -29.06 -29.13 15.55
C GLU A 311 -30.45 -29.04 16.20
N LYS A 312 -31.35 -29.95 15.80
CA LYS A 312 -32.58 -30.20 16.54
C LYS A 312 -32.15 -30.75 17.90
N ILE A 313 -31.86 -29.83 18.81
CA ILE A 313 -31.56 -30.15 20.19
C ILE A 313 -32.87 -30.61 20.81
N ASP A 314 -32.89 -31.85 21.27
CA ASP A 314 -33.97 -32.39 22.07
C ASP A 314 -34.19 -31.50 23.31
N GLU A 315 -35.42 -31.00 23.51
CA GLU A 315 -35.77 -30.09 24.60
C GLU A 315 -35.43 -30.67 25.98
N GLU A 316 -35.52 -31.99 26.12
CA GLU A 316 -35.14 -32.68 27.35
C GLU A 316 -33.62 -32.59 27.61
N GLN A 317 -32.81 -32.67 26.55
CA GLN A 317 -31.36 -32.55 26.67
C GLN A 317 -30.90 -31.12 26.93
N LEU A 318 -31.55 -30.14 26.32
CA LEU A 318 -31.31 -28.73 26.59
C LEU A 318 -31.56 -28.41 28.06
N ARG A 319 -32.71 -28.87 28.58
CA ARG A 319 -33.08 -28.64 29.98
C ARG A 319 -32.13 -29.29 30.97
N LYS A 320 -31.60 -30.47 30.65
CA LYS A 320 -30.55 -31.12 31.46
C LYS A 320 -29.25 -30.32 31.46
N ALA A 321 -28.85 -29.77 30.31
CA ALA A 321 -27.65 -28.93 30.21
C ALA A 321 -27.81 -27.59 30.95
N GLU A 322 -28.99 -26.97 30.89
CA GLU A 322 -29.31 -25.75 31.64
C GLU A 322 -29.24 -25.98 33.15
N ILE A 323 -29.81 -27.09 33.65
CA ILE A 323 -29.74 -27.44 35.08
C ILE A 323 -28.30 -27.74 35.51
N ALA A 324 -27.54 -28.48 34.69
CA ALA A 324 -26.14 -28.80 35.00
C ALA A 324 -25.27 -27.53 35.03
N LEU A 325 -25.49 -26.60 34.10
CA LEU A 325 -24.81 -25.31 34.09
C LEU A 325 -25.14 -24.47 35.33
N TRP A 326 -26.40 -24.46 35.78
CA TRP A 326 -26.80 -23.78 37.01
C TRP A 326 -26.09 -24.35 38.26
N LEU A 327 -25.90 -25.67 38.32
CA LEU A 327 -25.22 -26.33 39.42
C LEU A 327 -23.71 -26.00 39.48
N ILE A 328 -23.08 -25.79 38.32
CA ILE A 328 -21.65 -25.47 38.21
C ILE A 328 -21.40 -23.96 38.35
N ASN A 329 -22.35 -23.13 37.91
CA ASN A 329 -22.26 -21.68 37.94
C ASN A 329 -23.52 -21.08 38.59
N SER A 330 -23.48 -21.03 39.93
CA SER A 330 -24.61 -20.57 40.76
C SER A 330 -24.99 -19.11 40.55
N ASP A 331 -24.16 -18.32 39.86
CA ASP A 331 -24.43 -16.92 39.54
C ASP A 331 -25.46 -16.79 38.41
N ILE A 332 -25.69 -17.84 37.62
CA ILE A 332 -26.67 -17.87 36.53
C ILE A 332 -27.97 -18.52 37.03
N THR A 333 -28.90 -17.71 37.55
CA THR A 333 -30.13 -18.19 38.19
C THR A 333 -31.15 -18.85 37.26
N ASN A 334 -31.05 -18.64 35.94
CA ASN A 334 -31.92 -19.29 34.96
C ASN A 334 -31.18 -19.44 33.61
N PRO A 335 -30.29 -20.43 33.46
CA PRO A 335 -29.48 -20.59 32.26
C PRO A 335 -30.37 -20.84 31.03
N THR A 336 -30.06 -20.13 29.96
CA THR A 336 -30.71 -20.28 28.66
C THR A 336 -29.84 -21.10 27.71
N ARG A 337 -30.41 -21.52 26.57
CA ARG A 337 -29.63 -22.10 25.47
C ARG A 337 -28.39 -21.27 25.10
N ALA A 338 -28.49 -19.95 25.10
CA ALA A 338 -27.35 -19.08 24.79
C ALA A 338 -26.25 -19.20 25.83
N ASP A 339 -26.62 -19.26 27.12
CA ASP A 339 -25.68 -19.44 28.23
C ASP A 339 -24.98 -20.79 28.15
N VAL A 340 -25.73 -21.86 27.86
CA VAL A 340 -25.19 -23.21 27.62
C VAL A 340 -24.18 -23.17 26.48
N MET A 341 -24.58 -22.68 25.30
CA MET A 341 -23.70 -22.64 24.12
C MET A 341 -22.48 -21.73 24.29
N SER A 342 -22.52 -20.76 25.22
CA SER A 342 -21.42 -19.85 25.53
C SER A 342 -20.44 -20.37 26.59
N PHE A 343 -20.78 -21.48 27.26
CA PHE A 343 -19.95 -22.07 28.32
C PHE A 343 -18.58 -22.53 27.80
N VAL A 344 -18.50 -22.90 26.52
CA VAL A 344 -17.26 -23.25 25.82
C VAL A 344 -17.13 -22.37 24.57
N GLN A 345 -15.94 -21.84 24.28
CA GLN A 345 -15.71 -21.02 23.10
C GLN A 345 -15.76 -21.86 21.81
N GLY A 346 -16.93 -21.94 21.18
CA GLY A 346 -17.14 -22.60 19.90
C GLY A 346 -17.19 -24.13 20.01
N GLY A 347 -18.29 -24.72 19.54
CA GLY A 347 -18.54 -26.17 19.56
C GLY A 347 -20.01 -26.48 19.27
N THR A 348 -20.31 -27.74 18.98
CA THR A 348 -21.66 -28.28 18.85
C THR A 348 -22.34 -28.40 20.22
N PHE A 349 -23.68 -28.49 20.27
CA PHE A 349 -24.39 -28.63 21.55
C PHE A 349 -23.94 -29.89 22.31
N LYS A 350 -23.61 -30.95 21.58
CA LYS A 350 -23.12 -32.21 22.16
C LYS A 350 -21.80 -32.03 22.91
N GLU A 351 -20.84 -31.33 22.32
CA GLU A 351 -19.52 -31.09 22.91
C GLU A 351 -19.63 -30.20 24.14
N VAL A 352 -20.42 -29.12 24.05
CA VAL A 352 -20.70 -28.22 25.17
C VAL A 352 -21.35 -28.96 26.34
N LYS A 353 -22.31 -29.85 26.06
CA LYS A 353 -23.00 -30.66 27.07
C LYS A 353 -22.07 -31.67 27.75
N GLU A 354 -21.22 -32.37 27.01
CA GLU A 354 -20.25 -33.30 27.57
C GLU A 354 -19.26 -32.58 28.50
N GLU A 355 -18.82 -31.38 28.13
CA GLU A 355 -17.92 -30.57 28.96
C GLU A 355 -18.58 -30.07 30.25
N ILE A 356 -19.86 -29.65 30.17
CA ILE A 356 -20.67 -29.31 31.37
C ILE A 356 -20.82 -30.54 32.27
N GLN A 357 -20.99 -31.75 31.72
CA GLN A 357 -21.18 -32.97 32.51
C GLN A 357 -19.89 -33.49 33.16
N ASN A 358 -18.73 -33.12 32.63
CA ASN A 358 -17.43 -33.55 33.12
C ASN A 358 -16.85 -32.64 34.23
N LYS A 359 -17.54 -31.52 34.54
CA LYS A 359 -17.20 -30.59 35.63
C LYS A 359 -18.14 -30.78 36.80
#